data_AF-A0A662IYI5-F1
#
_entry.id   AF-A0A662IYI5-F1
#
_cell.length_a   1.000
_cell.length_b   1.000
_cell.length_c   1.000
_cell.angle_alpha   90.00
_cell.angle_beta   90.00
_cell.angle_gamma   90.00
#
_symmetry.space_group_name_H-M   'P 1'
#
loop_
_entity.id
_entity.type
_entity.pdbx_description
1 polymer ?
#
loop_
_entity_poly.entity_id
_entity_poly.type
_entity_poly.pdbx_seq_one_letter_code
_entity_poly.pdbx_strand_id
1 'polypeptide(L)'
;EVLAKEGWVKDVKLTDGKHLSIYVEKGEGKVPKVVKLAEQMAIEVEAVSLRRPTLEDVFIHLTGKVPLEERAERQGKPWRH
;
A
#
# COMPACT_ATOMS: atom_id res chain seq x y z
N GLU A 1 -8.12 -2.11 -13.42
CA GLU A 1 -9.52 -1.71 -13.12
C GLU A 1 -10.35 -2.76 -12.36
N VAL A 2 -10.14 -4.07 -12.55
CA VAL A 2 -10.97 -5.13 -11.93
C VAL A 2 -10.98 -5.08 -10.39
N LEU A 3 -9.83 -4.88 -9.77
CA LEU A 3 -9.72 -4.81 -8.30
C LEU A 3 -10.42 -3.58 -7.70
N ALA A 4 -10.49 -2.46 -8.41
CA ALA A 4 -11.13 -1.23 -7.91
C ALA A 4 -12.66 -1.33 -7.88
N LYS A 5 -13.26 -2.32 -8.56
CA LYS A 5 -14.71 -2.56 -8.55
C LYS A 5 -15.19 -3.37 -7.36
N GLU A 6 -14.27 -3.97 -6.61
CA GLU A 6 -14.60 -4.74 -5.42
C GLU A 6 -14.86 -3.80 -4.24
N GLY A 7 -16.08 -3.81 -3.69
CA GLY A 7 -16.52 -2.87 -2.62
C GLY A 7 -15.77 -2.98 -1.28
N TRP A 8 -14.76 -3.83 -1.18
CA TRP A 8 -13.87 -3.95 -0.01
C TRP A 8 -12.48 -3.34 -0.23
N VAL A 9 -12.22 -2.85 -1.44
CA VAL A 9 -10.98 -2.15 -1.80
C VAL A 9 -11.19 -0.67 -1.54
N LYS A 10 -10.37 -0.10 -0.66
CA LYS A 10 -10.38 1.33 -0.35
C LYS A 10 -9.49 2.15 -1.27
N ASP A 11 -8.33 1.59 -1.62
CA ASP A 11 -7.36 2.28 -2.46
C ASP A 11 -6.53 1.27 -3.26
N VAL A 12 -6.11 1.68 -4.46
CA VAL A 12 -5.25 0.88 -5.34
C VAL A 12 -4.16 1.79 -5.88
N LYS A 13 -2.91 1.41 -5.65
CA LYS A 13 -1.74 2.13 -6.13
C LYS A 13 -0.84 1.20 -6.93
N LEU A 14 -0.56 1.58 -8.17
CA LEU A 14 0.44 0.94 -9.01
C LEU A 14 1.74 1.76 -8.93
N THR A 15 2.83 1.09 -8.60
CA THR A 15 4.18 1.68 -8.55
C THR A 15 5.06 0.96 -9.57
N ASP A 16 5.84 1.73 -10.34
CA ASP A 16 6.81 1.22 -11.33
C ASP A 16 6.23 0.27 -12.39
N GLY A 17 4.91 0.29 -12.59
CA GLY A 17 4.20 -0.58 -13.54
C GLY A 17 4.17 -2.07 -13.18
N LYS A 18 4.83 -2.49 -12.10
CA LYS A 18 4.97 -3.90 -11.68
C LYS A 18 4.48 -4.17 -10.26
N HIS A 19 4.54 -3.18 -9.38
CA HIS A 19 4.17 -3.34 -7.98
C HIS A 19 2.77 -2.81 -7.72
N LEU A 20 1.85 -3.71 -7.38
CA LEU A 20 0.47 -3.36 -7.05
C LEU A 20 0.27 -3.37 -5.52
N SER A 21 -0.03 -2.20 -4.96
CA SER A 21 -0.44 -2.04 -3.57
C SER A 21 -1.94 -1.83 -3.48
N ILE A 22 -2.61 -2.59 -2.61
CA ILE A 22 -4.07 -2.55 -2.46
C ILE A 22 -4.38 -2.34 -0.98
N TYR A 23 -5.11 -1.27 -0.66
CA TYR A 23 -5.64 -1.05 0.69
C TYR A 23 -7.06 -1.61 0.77
N VAL A 24 -7.30 -2.45 1.77
CA VAL A 24 -8.50 -3.29 1.84
C VAL A 24 -9.00 -3.33 3.28
N GLU A 25 -10.31 -3.40 3.47
CA GLU A 25 -10.86 -3.74 4.79
C GLU A 25 -10.76 -5.24 5.04
N LYS A 26 -10.25 -5.61 6.22
CA LYS A 26 -10.07 -7.01 6.66
C LYS A 26 -9.23 -7.84 5.67
N GLY A 27 -7.98 -7.43 5.45
CA GLY A 27 -7.09 -8.01 4.44
C GLY A 27 -6.76 -9.49 4.60
N GLU A 28 -6.87 -10.05 5.80
CA GLU A 28 -6.56 -11.46 6.10
C GLU A 28 -7.39 -12.45 5.27
N GLY A 29 -8.64 -12.11 4.92
CA GLY A 29 -9.50 -12.95 4.07
C GLY A 29 -9.46 -12.62 2.58
N LYS A 30 -8.65 -11.63 2.17
CA LYS A 30 -8.68 -11.07 0.81
C LYS A 30 -7.50 -11.49 -0.05
N VAL A 31 -6.38 -11.86 0.57
CA VAL A 31 -5.19 -12.35 -0.14
C VAL A 31 -5.52 -13.49 -1.12
N PRO A 32 -6.23 -14.57 -0.73
CA PRO A 32 -6.55 -15.65 -1.66
C PRO A 32 -7.43 -15.20 -2.84
N LYS A 33 -8.31 -14.22 -2.60
CA LYS A 33 -9.17 -13.66 -3.66
C LYS A 33 -8.37 -12.85 -4.67
N VAL A 34 -7.40 -12.06 -4.20
CA VAL A 34 -6.50 -11.27 -5.07
C VAL A 34 -5.65 -12.19 -5.93
N VAL A 35 -5.05 -13.23 -5.35
CA VAL A 35 -4.24 -14.21 -6.09
C VAL A 35 -5.08 -14.91 -7.16
N LYS A 36 -6.27 -15.40 -6.79
CA LYS A 36 -7.17 -16.06 -7.75
C LYS A 36 -7.57 -15.14 -8.91
N LEU A 37 -7.81 -13.86 -8.62
CA LEU A 37 -8.14 -12.89 -9.66
C LEU A 37 -6.94 -12.64 -10.60
N ALA A 38 -5.72 -12.57 -10.05
CA ALA A 38 -4.50 -12.44 -10.84
C ALA A 38 -4.31 -13.67 -11.76
N GLU A 39 -4.53 -14.88 -11.26
CA GLU A 39 -4.49 -16.11 -12.07
C GLU A 39 -5.53 -16.09 -13.20
N GLN A 40 -6.77 -15.66 -12.93
CA GLN A 40 -7.81 -15.52 -13.96
C GLN A 40 -7.44 -14.51 -15.04
N MET A 41 -6.57 -13.55 -14.72
CA MET A 41 -6.06 -12.55 -15.66
C MET A 41 -4.72 -12.96 -16.31
N ALA A 42 -4.26 -14.21 -16.08
CA ALA A 42 -2.96 -14.71 -16.51
C ALA A 42 -1.77 -13.84 -16.03
N ILE A 43 -1.92 -13.23 -14.84
CA ILE A 43 -0.88 -12.45 -14.17
C ILE A 43 -0.17 -13.36 -13.18
N GLU A 44 1.13 -13.53 -13.35
CA GLU A 44 1.97 -14.26 -12.40
C GLU A 44 2.23 -13.43 -11.15
N VAL A 45 1.98 -14.02 -9.98
CA VAL A 45 2.19 -13.36 -8.68
C VAL A 45 3.50 -13.89 -8.09
N GLU A 46 4.58 -13.12 -8.20
CA GLU A 46 5.88 -13.51 -7.65
C GLU A 46 5.90 -13.48 -6.11
N ALA A 47 5.22 -12.49 -5.51
CA ALA A 47 5.19 -12.32 -4.07
C ALA A 47 3.93 -11.59 -3.60
N VAL A 48 3.44 -11.96 -2.42
CA VAL A 48 2.36 -11.25 -1.73
C VAL A 48 2.82 -10.88 -0.33
N SER A 49 2.68 -9.61 0.03
CA SER A 49 2.93 -9.11 1.38
C SER A 49 1.65 -8.52 1.95
N LEU A 50 1.22 -9.05 3.11
CA LEU A 50 0.13 -8.49 3.89
C LEU A 50 0.72 -7.73 5.08
N ARG A 51 0.52 -6.41 5.10
CA ARG A 51 0.86 -5.58 6.26
C ARG A 51 -0.38 -4.92 6.82
N ARG A 52 -0.50 -4.88 8.15
CA ARG A 52 -1.46 -4.00 8.82
C ARG A 52 -0.88 -2.59 8.81
N PRO A 53 -1.65 -1.55 8.43
CA PRO A 53 -1.16 -0.18 8.50
C PRO A 53 -0.83 0.15 9.96
N THR A 54 0.28 0.85 10.16
CA THR A 54 0.63 1.36 11.48
C THR A 54 -0.26 2.55 11.84
N LEU A 55 -0.28 2.94 13.13
CA LEU A 55 -0.98 4.16 13.54
C LEU A 55 -0.45 5.39 12.78
N GLU A 56 0.84 5.40 12.48
CA GLU A 56 1.50 6.43 11.70
C GLU A 56 0.96 6.50 10.26
N ASP A 57 0.87 5.35 9.57
CA ASP A 57 0.30 5.28 8.21
C ASP A 57 -1.14 5.82 8.18
N VAL A 58 -1.93 5.47 9.20
CA VAL A 58 -3.32 5.95 9.34
C VAL A 58 -3.36 7.44 9.64
N PHE A 59 -2.48 7.93 10.51
CA PHE A 59 -2.38 9.35 10.84
C PHE A 59 -2.03 10.19 9.62
N ILE A 60 -1.03 9.78 8.84
CA ILE A 60 -0.65 10.44 7.58
C ILE A 60 -1.81 10.41 6.59
N HIS A 61 -2.47 9.26 6.43
CA HIS A 61 -3.60 9.14 5.51
C HIS A 61 -4.79 10.02 5.91
N LEU A 62 -5.10 10.13 7.20
CA LEU A 62 -6.24 10.91 7.70
C LEU A 62 -5.95 12.41 7.78
N THR A 63 -4.72 12.81 8.12
CA THR A 63 -4.39 14.23 8.36
C THR A 63 -3.66 14.89 7.21
N GLY A 64 -3.13 14.10 6.27
CA GLY A 64 -2.26 14.58 5.18
C GLY A 64 -0.92 15.14 5.65
N LYS A 65 -0.56 14.96 6.94
CA LYS A 65 0.67 15.47 7.52
C LYS A 65 1.64 14.31 7.75
N VAL A 66 2.86 14.45 7.21
CA VAL A 66 3.97 13.58 7.60
C VAL A 66 4.49 13.98 8.99
N PRO A 67 4.92 13.02 9.83
CA PRO A 67 5.56 13.32 11.10
C PRO A 67 6.77 14.23 10.90
N LEU A 68 6.99 15.13 11.86
CA LEU A 68 8.10 16.07 11.79
C LEU A 68 9.46 15.35 11.75
N GLU A 69 9.55 14.19 12.41
CA GLU A 69 10.73 13.32 12.43
C GLU A 69 11.11 12.82 11.03
N GLU A 70 10.14 12.29 10.27
CA GLU A 70 10.35 11.80 8.90
C GLU A 70 10.74 12.96 7.94
N ARG A 71 10.15 14.14 8.16
CA ARG A 71 10.45 15.36 7.38
C ARG A 71 11.87 15.87 7.61
N ALA A 72 12.44 15.66 8.81
CA ALA A 72 13.80 16.04 9.17
C ALA A 72 14.84 15.05 8.65
N GLU A 73 14.48 13.78 8.50
CA GLU A 73 15.38 12.75 7.95
C GLU A 73 15.48 12.82 6.42
N ARG A 74 14.37 13.10 5.72
CA ARG A 74 14.34 13.29 4.26
C ARG A 74 15.02 14.58 3.79
N GLN A 75 15.06 15.60 4.63
CA GLN A 75 15.84 16.81 4.41
C GLN A 75 17.17 16.65 5.12
N GLY A 76 18.06 15.86 4.51
CA GLY A 76 19.37 15.52 5.07
C GLY A 76 20.01 16.71 5.78
N LYS A 77 20.30 16.52 7.08
CA LYS A 77 20.97 17.53 7.91
C LYS A 77 22.25 17.97 7.20
N PRO A 78 22.44 19.26 6.89
CA PRO A 78 23.77 19.74 6.54
C PRO A 78 24.57 19.75 7.85
N TRP A 79 25.50 18.82 7.98
CA TRP A 79 26.50 18.83 9.03
C TRP A 79 27.19 20.21 9.04
N ARG A 80 27.04 20.97 10.12
CA ARG A 80 27.88 22.14 10.39
C ARG A 80 28.94 21.73 11.40
N HIS A 81 30.18 21.72 10.92
CA HIS A 81 31.40 21.56 11.71
C HIS A 81 31.78 22.89 12.37
#